data_AF-A0A3A8KBM6-F1
#
_entry.id   AF-A0A3A8KBM6-F1
#
_cell.length_a   1.000
_cell.length_b   1.000
_cell.length_c   1.000
_cell.angle_alpha   90.00
_cell.angle_beta   90.00
_cell.angle_gamma   90.00
#
_symmetry.space_group_name_H-M   'P 1'
#
loop_
_entity.id
_entity.type
_entity.pdbx_description
1 polymer ?
#
loop_
_entity_poly.entity_id
_entity_poly.type
_entity_poly.pdbx_seq_one_letter_code
_entity_poly.pdbx_strand_id
1 'polypeptide(L)'
;MPTASTTPANVADGGLFCELYWGTSLAEAWSYGPELSQVHAAPDETAPLPLYGFTLPEEPFLLAERTPKGWRIHVPPSARVEKSLKGDDFHPVTPEELTGAPGRASLELGEGVTLRLVEGELRLLVQPSVVKERAGRFRVRDVAWLITVAILFLSAPIAFLTMGPDPARIAANNARALQSAHDKEEARRKTLGLDQPMRPLTEQEKATRQQDGGARVNVPASFGVR
;
A
#
# COMPACT_ATOMS: atom_id res chain seq x y z
N MET A 1 -22.86 22.32 -25.62
CA MET A 1 -22.38 20.93 -25.70
C MET A 1 -20.86 20.97 -25.72
N PRO A 2 -20.16 20.50 -24.68
CA PRO A 2 -18.71 20.41 -24.73
C PRO A 2 -18.32 19.21 -25.61
N THR A 3 -17.53 19.49 -26.64
CA THR A 3 -16.90 18.49 -27.50
C THR A 3 -15.87 17.72 -26.68
N ALA A 4 -16.17 16.44 -26.40
CA ALA A 4 -15.19 15.53 -25.83
C ALA A 4 -14.02 15.40 -26.81
N SER A 5 -12.89 16.00 -26.46
CA SER A 5 -11.62 15.76 -27.13
C SER A 5 -11.22 14.33 -26.77
N THR A 6 -11.54 13.38 -27.65
CA THR A 6 -11.00 12.03 -27.58
C THR A 6 -9.50 12.12 -27.79
N THR A 7 -8.74 12.18 -26.69
CA THR A 7 -7.29 11.94 -26.71
C THR A 7 -7.08 10.57 -27.35
N PRO A 8 -6.26 10.44 -28.42
CA PRO A 8 -5.96 9.13 -28.96
C PRO A 8 -5.28 8.29 -27.86
N ALA A 9 -5.92 7.18 -27.50
CA ALA A 9 -5.48 6.20 -26.51
C ALA A 9 -4.31 5.36 -27.06
N ASN A 10 -3.23 6.02 -27.46
CA ASN A 10 -2.00 5.36 -27.88
C ASN A 10 -0.83 6.33 -27.69
N VAL A 11 -0.59 6.65 -26.43
CA VAL A 11 0.75 6.98 -25.97
C VAL A 11 1.10 5.82 -25.06
N ALA A 12 2.26 5.22 -25.24
CA ALA A 12 2.75 4.22 -24.30
C ALA A 12 2.95 4.89 -22.93
N ASP A 13 1.92 4.87 -22.08
CA ASP A 13 1.91 5.51 -20.76
C ASP A 13 2.87 4.84 -19.76
N GLY A 14 3.57 3.79 -20.20
CA GLY A 14 4.57 3.06 -19.43
C GLY A 14 6.00 3.51 -19.74
N GLY A 15 6.86 3.38 -18.73
CA GLY A 15 8.30 3.55 -18.87
C GLY A 15 8.99 2.42 -19.65
N LEU A 16 10.31 2.33 -19.53
CA LEU A 16 11.14 1.25 -20.08
C LEU A 16 11.88 0.56 -18.92
N PHE A 17 12.01 -0.76 -18.96
CA PHE A 17 12.77 -1.52 -17.99
C PHE A 17 13.81 -2.38 -18.70
N CYS A 18 15.04 -2.31 -18.23
CA CYS A 18 16.19 -2.97 -18.81
C CYS A 18 16.90 -3.82 -17.74
N GLU A 19 17.25 -5.05 -18.07
CA GLU A 19 18.06 -5.93 -17.20
C GLU A 19 19.26 -6.45 -17.97
N LEU A 20 20.46 -6.22 -17.45
CA LEU A 20 21.70 -6.74 -17.99
C LEU A 20 22.12 -7.99 -17.24
N TYR A 21 22.37 -9.07 -17.96
CA TYR A 21 22.86 -10.34 -17.45
C TYR A 21 24.23 -10.67 -18.05
N TRP A 22 25.06 -11.29 -17.22
CA TRP A 22 26.26 -11.99 -17.66
C TRP A 22 26.03 -13.49 -17.48
N GLY A 23 25.86 -14.20 -18.60
CA GLY A 23 25.47 -15.60 -18.61
C GLY A 23 24.05 -15.78 -18.06
N THR A 24 23.96 -16.31 -16.84
CA THR A 24 22.70 -16.49 -16.10
C THR A 24 22.55 -15.56 -14.90
N SER A 25 23.59 -14.79 -14.59
CA SER A 25 23.60 -13.90 -13.42
C SER A 25 23.14 -12.52 -13.82
N LEU A 26 22.15 -11.98 -13.11
CA LEU A 26 21.76 -10.58 -13.24
C LEU A 26 22.92 -9.71 -12.75
N ALA A 27 23.44 -8.85 -13.62
CA ALA A 27 24.46 -7.88 -13.29
C ALA A 27 23.80 -6.60 -12.77
N GLU A 28 22.95 -5.98 -13.58
CA GLU A 28 22.33 -4.68 -13.28
C GLU A 28 20.93 -4.57 -13.88
N ALA A 29 20.10 -3.69 -13.32
CA ALA A 29 18.77 -3.42 -13.82
C ALA A 29 18.43 -1.93 -13.68
N TRP A 30 17.77 -1.38 -14.69
CA TRP A 30 17.38 0.02 -14.75
C TRP A 30 15.90 0.16 -15.11
N SER A 31 15.24 1.12 -14.48
CA SER A 31 13.87 1.52 -14.82
C SER A 31 13.86 2.98 -15.20
N TYR A 32 13.39 3.26 -16.42
CA TYR A 32 13.17 4.60 -16.94
C TYR A 32 11.68 4.90 -16.87
N GLY A 33 11.29 6.02 -16.27
CA GLY A 33 9.89 6.41 -16.19
C GLY A 33 9.33 6.92 -17.52
N PRO A 34 8.00 7.16 -17.59
CA PRO A 34 7.33 7.64 -18.81
C PRO A 34 7.77 9.06 -19.23
N GLU A 35 8.48 9.80 -18.37
CA GLU A 35 9.03 11.11 -18.65
C GLU A 35 10.22 11.11 -19.61
N LEU A 36 10.96 9.99 -19.72
CA LEU A 36 12.07 9.89 -20.67
C LEU A 36 11.56 9.60 -22.08
N SER A 37 12.05 10.35 -23.06
CA SER A 37 11.77 10.12 -24.49
C SER A 37 12.83 9.27 -25.18
N GLN A 38 14.04 9.23 -24.64
CA GLN A 38 15.18 8.53 -25.22
C GLN A 38 16.06 7.93 -24.12
N VAL A 39 16.58 6.74 -24.37
CA VAL A 39 17.57 6.07 -23.52
C VAL A 39 18.83 5.87 -24.33
N HIS A 40 19.91 6.46 -23.84
CA HIS A 40 21.22 6.42 -24.45
C HIS A 40 22.12 5.45 -23.68
N ALA A 41 22.83 4.60 -24.41
CA ALA A 41 23.76 3.63 -23.89
C ALA A 41 25.20 4.00 -24.20
N ALA A 42 26.10 3.74 -23.27
CA ALA A 42 27.54 3.85 -23.49
C ALA A 42 28.27 2.77 -22.66
N PRO A 43 29.56 2.49 -22.91
CA PRO A 43 30.31 1.52 -22.12
C PRO A 43 30.73 2.05 -20.74
N ASP A 44 30.55 3.35 -20.49
CA ASP A 44 30.92 4.02 -19.24
C ASP A 44 29.80 3.94 -18.19
N GLU A 45 30.18 3.84 -16.91
CA GLU A 45 29.28 3.81 -15.75
C GLU A 45 28.49 5.12 -15.58
N THR A 46 29.01 6.22 -16.15
CA THR A 46 28.36 7.54 -16.08
C THR A 46 27.18 7.67 -17.06
N ALA A 47 27.00 6.72 -17.97
CA ALA A 47 25.96 6.76 -18.99
C ALA A 47 24.56 6.49 -18.39
N PRO A 48 23.49 7.03 -19.00
CA PRO A 48 22.12 6.71 -18.59
C PRO A 48 21.81 5.20 -18.61
N LEU A 49 22.47 4.46 -19.50
CA LEU A 49 22.45 3.00 -19.54
C LEU A 49 23.88 2.47 -19.83
N PRO A 50 24.60 2.00 -18.80
CA PRO A 50 25.89 1.35 -19.01
C PRO A 50 25.69 -0.02 -19.67
N LEU A 51 26.20 -0.19 -20.90
CA LEU A 51 26.22 -1.48 -21.59
C LEU A 51 27.65 -2.01 -21.68
N TYR A 52 28.18 -2.44 -20.53
CA TYR A 52 29.53 -3.00 -20.46
C TYR A 52 29.70 -4.16 -21.43
N GLY A 53 30.71 -4.07 -22.31
CA GLY A 53 31.10 -5.15 -23.21
C GLY A 53 30.21 -5.36 -24.44
N PHE A 54 29.11 -4.62 -24.61
CA PHE A 54 28.41 -4.57 -25.90
C PHE A 54 29.22 -3.77 -26.92
N THR A 55 29.28 -4.25 -28.16
CA THR A 55 29.92 -3.51 -29.25
C THR A 55 28.98 -2.42 -29.75
N LEU A 56 29.19 -1.19 -29.29
CA LEU A 56 28.40 -0.03 -29.69
C LEU A 56 29.01 0.63 -30.96
N PRO A 57 28.18 1.03 -31.95
CA PRO A 57 28.67 1.65 -33.17
C PRO A 57 29.06 3.13 -32.99
N GLU A 58 28.40 3.82 -32.07
CA GLU A 58 28.63 5.22 -31.73
C GLU A 58 28.42 5.40 -30.22
N GLU A 59 29.14 6.35 -29.60
CA GLU A 59 29.04 6.63 -28.17
C GLU A 59 28.67 8.11 -27.97
N PRO A 60 27.54 8.44 -27.31
CA PRO A 60 26.50 7.54 -26.81
C PRO A 60 25.61 6.96 -27.92
N PHE A 61 25.28 5.67 -27.80
CA PHE A 61 24.37 4.96 -28.70
C PHE A 61 22.91 5.16 -28.27
N LEU A 62 22.04 5.58 -29.17
CA LEU A 62 20.61 5.63 -28.88
C LEU A 62 20.05 4.20 -28.82
N LEU A 63 19.82 3.65 -27.61
CA LEU A 63 19.26 2.30 -27.47
C LEU A 63 17.75 2.30 -27.67
N ALA A 64 17.04 3.26 -27.08
CA ALA A 64 15.58 3.28 -27.13
C ALA A 64 15.05 4.70 -27.38
N GLU A 65 14.06 4.81 -28.24
CA GLU A 65 13.29 6.05 -28.44
C GLU A 65 11.80 5.81 -28.23
N ARG A 66 11.10 6.79 -27.67
CA ARG A 66 9.66 6.71 -27.46
C ARG A 66 8.92 7.01 -28.74
N THR A 67 7.95 6.17 -29.07
CA THR A 67 7.07 6.32 -30.23
C THR A 67 5.60 6.39 -29.78
N PRO A 68 4.66 6.80 -30.65
CA PRO A 68 3.24 6.75 -30.31
C PRO A 68 2.76 5.35 -29.92
N LYS A 69 3.37 4.29 -30.47
CA LYS A 69 2.93 2.90 -30.25
C LYS A 69 3.60 2.20 -29.07
N GLY A 70 4.60 2.80 -28.44
CA GLY A 70 5.52 2.05 -27.59
C GLY A 70 6.91 2.67 -27.53
N TRP A 71 7.90 1.79 -27.47
CA TRP A 71 9.30 2.15 -27.62
C TRP A 71 9.82 1.58 -28.94
N ARG A 72 10.75 2.26 -29.59
CA ARG A 72 11.55 1.69 -30.67
C ARG A 72 12.94 1.42 -30.12
N ILE A 73 13.37 0.17 -30.20
CA ILE A 73 14.66 -0.28 -29.69
C ILE A 73 15.61 -0.40 -30.88
N HIS A 74 16.73 0.32 -30.83
CA HIS A 74 17.81 0.22 -31.78
C HIS A 74 18.77 -0.89 -31.36
N VAL A 75 19.18 -1.69 -32.32
CA VAL A 75 19.93 -2.92 -32.10
C VAL A 75 21.41 -2.65 -32.35
N PRO A 76 22.30 -2.91 -31.39
CA PRO A 76 23.74 -2.87 -31.64
C PRO A 76 24.13 -3.83 -32.77
N PRO A 77 25.09 -3.48 -33.64
CA PRO A 77 25.38 -4.24 -34.86
C PRO A 77 25.85 -5.68 -34.62
N SER A 78 26.50 -5.94 -33.48
CA SER A 78 26.99 -7.27 -33.08
C SER A 78 25.96 -8.09 -32.29
N ALA A 79 24.84 -7.48 -31.89
CA ALA A 79 23.86 -8.13 -31.03
C ALA A 79 22.84 -8.93 -31.86
N ARG A 80 22.50 -10.12 -31.36
CA ARG A 80 21.35 -10.89 -31.85
C ARG A 80 20.12 -10.46 -31.09
N VAL A 81 18.99 -10.37 -31.78
CA VAL A 81 17.70 -10.00 -31.16
C VAL A 81 16.81 -11.22 -31.08
N GLU A 82 16.27 -11.44 -29.90
CA GLU A 82 15.23 -12.42 -29.66
C GLU A 82 14.03 -11.72 -29.03
N LYS A 83 12.83 -12.21 -29.31
CA LYS A 83 11.57 -11.68 -28.78
C LYS A 83 10.81 -12.76 -28.03
N SER A 84 10.15 -12.36 -26.96
CA SER A 84 9.17 -13.15 -26.22
C SER A 84 7.86 -12.37 -26.15
N LEU A 85 6.75 -13.07 -26.34
CA LEU A 85 5.40 -12.55 -26.20
C LEU A 85 4.84 -13.05 -24.86
N LYS A 86 4.40 -12.14 -23.98
CA LYS A 86 3.76 -12.48 -22.70
C LYS A 86 4.52 -13.49 -21.80
N GLY A 87 5.85 -13.54 -21.90
CA GLY A 87 6.66 -14.45 -21.10
C GLY A 87 6.78 -15.87 -21.65
N ASP A 88 6.39 -16.09 -22.91
CA ASP A 88 6.69 -17.31 -23.67
C ASP A 88 8.21 -17.45 -23.93
N ASP A 89 8.62 -18.54 -24.58
CA ASP A 89 10.00 -18.75 -24.97
C ASP A 89 10.54 -17.63 -25.89
N PHE A 90 11.83 -17.34 -25.77
CA PHE A 90 12.49 -16.38 -26.63
C PHE A 90 12.75 -16.98 -28.01
N HIS A 91 12.25 -16.31 -29.04
CA HIS A 91 12.44 -16.69 -30.43
C HIS A 91 13.30 -15.66 -31.17
N PRO A 92 14.22 -16.10 -32.05
CA PRO A 92 15.03 -15.17 -32.83
C PRO A 92 14.16 -14.30 -33.73
N VAL A 93 14.45 -12.99 -33.74
CA VAL A 93 13.79 -12.03 -34.62
C VAL A 93 14.37 -12.15 -36.02
N THR A 94 13.50 -12.28 -37.03
CA THR A 94 13.94 -12.35 -38.43
C THR A 94 14.32 -10.95 -38.96
N PRO A 95 15.23 -10.86 -39.94
CA PRO A 95 15.61 -9.57 -40.53
C PRO A 95 14.46 -8.79 -41.13
N GLU A 96 13.37 -9.46 -41.51
CA GLU A 96 12.16 -8.85 -42.09
C GLU A 96 11.35 -8.05 -41.06
N GLU A 97 11.48 -8.37 -39.77
CA GLU A 97 10.84 -7.62 -38.68
C GLU A 97 11.67 -6.41 -38.24
N LEU A 98 12.96 -6.40 -38.57
CA LEU A 98 13.85 -5.28 -38.29
C LEU A 98 13.60 -4.17 -39.30
N THR A 99 13.36 -2.97 -38.79
CA THR A 99 13.21 -1.76 -39.59
C THR A 99 14.52 -0.99 -39.60
N GLY A 100 15.01 -0.59 -40.77
CA GLY A 100 16.20 0.26 -40.91
C GLY A 100 17.28 -0.35 -41.80
N ALA A 101 18.38 0.38 -41.95
CA ALA A 101 19.56 -0.10 -42.69
C ALA A 101 20.38 -1.09 -41.83
N PRO A 102 21.17 -1.99 -42.46
CA PRO A 102 22.14 -2.81 -41.74
C PRO A 102 23.06 -1.95 -40.88
N GLY A 103 23.19 -2.27 -39.59
CA GLY A 103 23.95 -1.47 -38.60
C GLY A 103 23.17 -0.34 -37.93
N ARG A 104 21.93 -0.08 -38.35
CA ARG A 104 20.96 0.81 -37.69
C ARG A 104 19.57 0.17 -37.64
N ALA A 105 19.57 -1.15 -37.41
CA ALA A 105 18.35 -1.91 -37.29
C ALA A 105 17.60 -1.49 -36.02
N SER A 106 16.28 -1.44 -36.12
CA SER A 106 15.41 -1.05 -35.03
C SER A 106 14.14 -1.90 -35.03
N LEU A 107 13.55 -2.09 -33.86
CA LEU A 107 12.35 -2.90 -33.67
C LEU A 107 11.36 -2.15 -32.77
N GLU A 108 10.07 -2.20 -33.10
CA GLU A 108 9.02 -1.65 -32.23
C GLU A 108 8.74 -2.61 -31.06
N LEU A 109 8.93 -2.11 -29.83
CA LEU A 109 8.59 -2.76 -28.58
C LEU A 109 7.20 -2.30 -28.12
N GLY A 110 6.21 -3.17 -28.32
CA GLY A 110 4.83 -2.97 -27.86
C GLY A 110 4.59 -3.52 -26.44
N GLU A 111 3.40 -3.24 -25.89
CA GLU A 111 2.98 -3.76 -24.59
C GLU A 111 2.94 -5.30 -24.59
N GLY A 112 3.51 -5.93 -23.55
CA GLY A 112 3.54 -7.39 -23.41
C GLY A 112 4.59 -8.10 -24.27
N VAL A 113 5.45 -7.37 -24.99
CA VAL A 113 6.62 -7.90 -25.68
C VAL A 113 7.86 -7.71 -24.80
N THR A 114 8.72 -8.72 -24.74
CA THR A 114 10.05 -8.61 -24.13
C THR A 114 11.09 -8.90 -25.21
N LEU A 115 12.09 -8.03 -25.32
CA LEU A 115 13.21 -8.21 -26.23
C LEU A 115 14.44 -8.64 -25.45
N ARG A 116 15.24 -9.52 -26.04
CA ARG A 116 16.53 -9.95 -25.52
C ARG A 116 17.59 -9.69 -26.57
N LEU A 117 18.52 -8.81 -26.25
CA LEU A 117 19.71 -8.51 -27.05
C LEU A 117 20.86 -9.37 -26.52
N VAL A 118 21.44 -10.21 -27.36
CA VAL A 118 22.48 -11.18 -26.97
C VAL A 118 23.78 -10.91 -27.72
N GLU A 119 24.86 -10.72 -26.99
CA GLU A 119 26.22 -10.57 -27.53
C GLU A 119 27.19 -11.42 -26.69
N GLY A 120 27.57 -12.59 -27.23
CA GLY A 120 28.40 -13.55 -26.49
C GLY A 120 27.67 -14.08 -25.23
N GLU A 121 28.24 -13.82 -24.05
CA GLU A 121 27.64 -14.16 -22.76
C GLU A 121 26.73 -13.06 -22.21
N LEU A 122 26.77 -11.86 -22.78
CA LEU A 122 25.97 -10.73 -22.35
C LEU A 122 24.56 -10.84 -22.90
N ARG A 123 23.58 -10.56 -22.04
CA ARG A 123 22.16 -10.54 -22.41
C ARG A 123 21.51 -9.31 -21.80
N LEU A 124 20.91 -8.47 -22.63
CA LEU A 124 20.13 -7.33 -22.21
C LEU A 124 18.65 -7.62 -22.48
N LEU A 125 17.87 -7.79 -21.42
CA LEU A 125 16.41 -7.85 -21.51
C LEU A 125 15.85 -6.44 -21.50
N VAL A 126 14.93 -6.16 -22.42
CA VAL A 126 14.26 -4.87 -22.57
C VAL A 126 12.76 -5.12 -22.64
N GLN A 127 12.02 -4.54 -21.72
CA GLN A 127 10.58 -4.69 -21.62
C GLN A 127 9.91 -3.34 -21.30
N PRO A 128 8.66 -3.12 -21.76
CA PRO A 128 7.90 -1.95 -21.34
C PRO A 128 7.67 -2.04 -19.81
N SER A 129 7.99 -0.95 -19.11
CA SER A 129 7.81 -0.91 -17.66
C SER A 129 6.34 -0.81 -17.30
N VAL A 130 5.92 -1.57 -16.28
CA VAL A 130 4.59 -1.47 -15.66
C VAL A 130 4.41 -0.20 -14.82
N VAL A 131 5.46 0.62 -14.67
CA VAL A 131 5.38 1.96 -14.10
C VAL A 131 4.59 2.83 -15.09
N LYS A 132 3.27 2.68 -15.04
CA LYS A 132 2.33 3.64 -15.60
C LYS A 132 2.47 4.92 -14.80
N GLU A 133 2.41 6.06 -15.46
CA GLU A 133 2.40 7.37 -14.83
C GLU A 133 1.52 7.32 -13.56
N ARG A 134 2.16 7.47 -12.39
CA ARG A 134 1.51 7.31 -11.08
C ARG A 134 0.17 8.03 -11.11
N ALA A 135 -0.90 7.33 -10.72
CA ALA A 135 -2.25 7.85 -10.59
C ALA A 135 -2.19 9.31 -10.12
N GLY A 136 -2.74 10.18 -10.96
CA GLY A 136 -2.38 11.59 -11.05
C GLY A 136 -2.11 12.26 -9.70
N ARG A 137 -1.04 13.06 -9.67
CA ARG A 137 -0.79 14.10 -8.66
C ARG A 137 -2.12 14.62 -8.13
N PHE A 138 -2.39 14.43 -6.83
CA PHE A 138 -3.59 14.90 -6.14
C PHE A 138 -4.04 16.23 -6.75
N ARG A 139 -5.18 16.26 -7.43
CA ARG A 139 -5.64 17.51 -8.02
C ARG A 139 -5.91 18.46 -6.87
N VAL A 140 -5.65 19.75 -7.05
CA VAL A 140 -5.94 20.78 -6.03
C VAL A 140 -7.38 20.66 -5.51
N ARG A 141 -8.31 20.22 -6.39
CA ARG A 141 -9.69 19.91 -6.04
C ARG A 141 -9.82 18.77 -5.02
N ASP A 142 -9.03 17.71 -5.14
CA ASP A 142 -9.06 16.55 -4.23
C ASP A 142 -8.50 16.93 -2.86
N VAL A 143 -7.47 17.79 -2.84
CA VAL A 143 -6.91 18.37 -1.60
C VAL A 143 -7.94 19.29 -0.93
N ALA A 144 -8.59 20.17 -1.69
CA ALA A 144 -9.64 21.05 -1.17
C ALA A 144 -10.83 20.26 -0.60
N TRP A 145 -11.20 19.16 -1.26
CA TRP A 145 -12.26 18.27 -0.78
C TRP A 145 -11.85 17.57 0.53
N LEU A 146 -10.62 17.04 0.61
CA LEU A 146 -10.06 16.47 1.84
C LEU A 146 -10.05 17.47 3.01
N ILE A 147 -9.66 18.72 2.76
CA ILE A 147 -9.67 19.79 3.76
C ILE A 147 -11.11 20.05 4.23
N THR A 148 -12.07 20.10 3.31
CA THR A 148 -13.49 20.32 3.65
C THR A 148 -14.03 19.21 4.53
N VAL A 149 -13.74 17.95 4.18
CA VAL A 149 -14.14 16.78 4.97
C VAL A 149 -13.48 16.81 6.35
N ALA A 150 -12.19 17.16 6.43
CA ALA A 150 -11.47 17.28 7.70
C ALA A 150 -12.08 18.37 8.60
N ILE A 151 -12.39 19.55 8.05
CA ILE A 151 -13.05 20.63 8.78
C ILE A 151 -14.43 20.18 9.29
N LEU A 152 -15.22 19.53 8.45
CA LEU A 152 -16.55 19.06 8.83
C LEU A 152 -16.47 18.03 9.96
N PHE A 153 -15.53 17.09 9.87
CA PHE A 153 -15.33 16.05 10.87
C PHE A 153 -14.80 16.60 12.20
N LEU A 154 -13.88 17.57 12.15
CA LEU A 154 -13.32 18.22 13.34
C LEU A 154 -14.26 19.25 13.96
N SER A 155 -15.24 19.77 13.22
CA SER A 155 -16.19 20.77 13.74
C SER A 155 -17.05 20.25 14.89
N ALA A 156 -17.51 19.00 14.83
CA ALA A 156 -18.35 18.40 15.87
C ALA A 156 -17.64 18.24 17.23
N PRO A 157 -16.42 17.66 17.33
CA PRO A 157 -15.70 17.58 18.60
C PRO A 157 -15.28 18.96 19.13
N ILE A 158 -14.92 19.91 18.26
CA ILE A 158 -14.59 21.28 18.70
C ILE A 158 -15.82 21.99 19.26
N ALA A 159 -16.97 21.88 18.60
CA ALA A 159 -18.24 22.40 19.11
C ALA A 159 -18.63 21.75 20.44
N PHE A 160 -18.40 20.44 20.60
CA PHE A 160 -18.66 19.73 21.85
C PHE A 160 -17.73 20.18 23.00
N LEU A 161 -16.46 20.49 22.72
CA LEU A 161 -15.53 21.01 23.74
C LEU A 161 -15.85 22.44 24.16
N THR A 162 -16.35 23.27 23.24
CA THR A 162 -16.61 24.71 23.48
C THR A 162 -18.02 24.99 23.99
N MET A 163 -19.02 24.22 23.56
CA MET A 163 -20.41 24.28 23.99
C MET A 163 -20.84 23.04 24.78
N GLY A 164 -19.87 22.37 25.42
CA GLY A 164 -20.13 21.18 26.23
C GLY A 164 -21.18 21.43 27.32
N PRO A 165 -22.02 20.43 27.64
CA PRO A 165 -23.09 20.58 28.62
C PRO A 165 -22.53 21.00 29.98
N ASP A 166 -23.16 22.03 30.57
CA ASP A 166 -22.82 22.60 31.87
C ASP A 166 -22.59 21.48 32.91
N PRO A 167 -21.38 21.37 33.50
CA PRO A 167 -21.04 20.29 34.44
C PRO A 167 -21.99 20.25 35.64
N ALA A 168 -22.59 21.38 36.02
CA ALA A 168 -23.58 21.44 37.09
C ALA A 168 -24.87 20.67 36.74
N ARG A 169 -25.28 20.68 35.46
CA ARG A 169 -26.47 19.95 34.99
C ARG A 169 -26.22 18.45 34.91
N ILE A 170 -25.01 18.03 34.53
CA ILE A 170 -24.60 16.63 34.50
C ILE A 170 -24.57 16.07 35.93
N ALA A 171 -23.99 16.81 36.88
CA ALA A 171 -23.97 16.43 38.29
C ALA A 171 -25.39 16.33 38.88
N ALA A 172 -26.28 17.28 38.55
CA ALA A 172 -27.67 17.26 38.99
C ALA A 172 -28.45 16.05 38.45
N ASN A 173 -28.25 15.67 37.17
CA ASN A 173 -28.88 14.49 36.59
C ASN A 173 -28.33 13.19 37.19
N ASN A 174 -27.02 13.10 37.44
CA ASN A 174 -26.44 11.93 38.10
C ASN A 174 -26.91 11.80 39.55
N ALA A 175 -27.03 12.90 40.29
CA ALA A 175 -27.58 12.88 41.64
C ALA A 175 -29.04 12.40 41.67
N ARG A 176 -29.88 12.86 40.71
CA ARG A 176 -31.25 12.37 40.55
C ARG A 176 -31.30 10.89 40.14
N ALA A 177 -30.39 10.45 39.29
CA ALA A 177 -30.30 9.05 38.89
C ALA A 177 -29.91 8.15 40.08
N LEU A 178 -28.94 8.57 40.89
CA LEU A 178 -28.52 7.87 42.11
C LEU A 178 -29.63 7.81 43.16
N GLN A 179 -30.39 8.90 43.35
CA GLN A 179 -31.57 8.90 44.22
C GLN A 179 -32.62 7.90 43.74
N SER A 180 -32.93 7.90 42.43
CA SER A 180 -33.90 6.94 41.87
C SER A 180 -33.44 5.47 41.99
N ALA A 181 -32.13 5.23 42.00
CA ALA A 181 -31.57 3.90 42.22
C ALA A 181 -31.67 3.50 43.69
N HIS A 182 -31.37 4.42 44.61
CA HIS A 182 -31.50 4.21 46.05
C HIS A 182 -32.95 3.91 46.45
N ASP A 183 -33.91 4.69 45.92
CA ASP A 183 -35.34 4.48 46.17
C ASP A 183 -35.82 3.09 45.69
N LYS A 184 -35.29 2.62 44.56
CA LYS A 184 -35.57 1.27 44.04
C LYS A 184 -34.95 0.18 44.89
N GLU A 185 -33.75 0.40 45.43
CA GLU A 185 -33.10 -0.53 46.35
C GLU A 185 -33.81 -0.59 47.69
N GLU A 186 -34.24 0.54 48.24
CA GLU A 186 -35.06 0.59 49.45
C GLU A 186 -36.41 -0.10 49.23
N ALA A 187 -37.07 0.14 48.10
CA ALA A 187 -38.30 -0.55 47.75
C ALA A 187 -38.09 -2.07 47.66
N ARG A 188 -36.97 -2.53 47.07
CA ARG A 188 -36.60 -3.96 47.04
C ARG A 188 -36.28 -4.51 48.43
N ARG A 189 -35.60 -3.75 49.29
CA ARG A 189 -35.30 -4.16 50.67
C ARG A 189 -36.58 -4.28 51.50
N LYS A 190 -37.55 -3.38 51.29
CA LYS A 190 -38.88 -3.41 51.90
C LYS A 190 -39.70 -4.62 51.43
N THR A 191 -39.69 -4.95 50.13
CA THR A 191 -40.41 -6.14 49.63
C THR A 191 -39.80 -7.46 50.09
N LEU A 192 -38.49 -7.50 50.33
CA LEU A 192 -37.77 -8.67 50.83
C LEU A 192 -37.78 -8.80 52.36
N GLY A 193 -38.45 -7.89 53.08
CA GLY A 193 -38.60 -7.96 54.54
C GLY A 193 -37.32 -7.68 55.34
N LEU A 194 -36.29 -7.10 54.72
CA LEU A 194 -34.98 -6.80 55.35
C LEU A 194 -34.94 -5.50 56.17
N ASP A 195 -36.07 -4.80 56.28
CA ASP A 195 -36.17 -3.49 56.96
C ASP A 195 -36.43 -3.59 58.47
N GLN A 196 -36.56 -4.81 59.03
CA GLN A 196 -36.63 -5.00 60.47
C GLN A 196 -35.22 -5.08 61.06
N PRO A 197 -34.81 -4.16 61.96
CA PRO A 197 -33.55 -4.32 62.66
C PRO A 197 -33.60 -5.63 63.44
N MET A 198 -32.61 -6.50 63.21
CA MET A 198 -32.52 -7.78 63.90
C MET A 198 -32.66 -7.55 65.41
N ARG A 199 -33.57 -8.31 66.05
CA ARG A 199 -33.62 -8.40 67.51
C ARG A 199 -32.19 -8.67 68.02
N PRO A 200 -31.73 -8.00 69.08
CA PRO A 200 -30.44 -8.31 69.67
C PRO A 200 -30.42 -9.80 70.03
N LEU A 201 -29.46 -10.55 69.46
CA LEU A 201 -29.31 -11.98 69.74
C LEU A 201 -29.18 -12.18 71.25
N THR A 202 -30.11 -12.93 71.83
CA THR A 202 -30.02 -13.41 73.20
C THR A 202 -28.78 -14.29 73.35
N GLU A 203 -28.12 -14.24 74.52
CA GLU A 203 -26.83 -14.91 74.76
C GLU A 203 -26.84 -16.42 74.48
N GLN A 204 -28.03 -17.05 74.55
CA GLN A 204 -28.23 -18.46 74.24
C GLN A 204 -28.05 -18.78 72.75
N GLU A 205 -28.37 -17.87 71.82
CA GLU A 205 -28.18 -18.09 70.38
C GLU A 205 -26.74 -17.80 69.93
N LYS A 206 -26.03 -16.91 70.64
CA LYS A 206 -24.58 -16.72 70.44
C LYS A 206 -23.81 -17.99 70.77
N ALA A 207 -24.20 -18.70 71.83
CA ALA A 207 -23.56 -19.97 72.23
C ALA A 207 -23.75 -21.07 71.17
N THR A 208 -24.93 -21.18 70.56
CA THR A 208 -25.21 -22.21 69.54
C THR A 208 -24.47 -21.92 68.23
N ARG A 209 -24.36 -20.66 67.82
CA ARG A 209 -23.64 -20.26 66.60
C ARG A 209 -22.11 -20.37 66.72
N GLN A 210 -21.59 -20.36 67.95
CA GLN A 210 -20.17 -20.53 68.24
C GLN A 210 -19.76 -22.01 68.27
N GLN A 211 -20.73 -22.92 68.49
CA GLN A 211 -20.51 -24.38 68.40
C GLN A 211 -20.65 -24.91 66.98
N ASP A 212 -21.45 -24.29 66.12
CA ASP A 212 -21.54 -24.64 64.69
C ASP A 212 -20.47 -23.86 63.87
N GLY A 213 -19.23 -23.94 64.37
CA GLY A 213 -18.04 -23.38 63.76
C GLY A 213 -17.79 -24.04 62.41
N GLY A 214 -18.25 -23.38 61.36
CA GLY A 214 -18.15 -23.80 59.97
C GLY A 214 -16.77 -24.38 59.63
N ALA A 215 -16.80 -25.46 58.85
CA ALA A 215 -15.62 -26.15 58.37
C ALA A 215 -14.58 -25.15 57.85
N ARG A 216 -13.41 -25.10 58.51
CA ARG A 216 -12.22 -24.42 58.00
C ARG A 216 -11.79 -25.16 56.74
N VAL A 217 -12.29 -24.72 55.58
CA VAL A 217 -11.73 -25.11 54.30
C VAL A 217 -10.41 -24.38 54.14
N ASN A 218 -9.32 -25.10 54.39
CA ASN A 218 -7.97 -24.61 54.15
C ASN A 218 -7.75 -24.66 52.63
N VAL A 219 -7.94 -23.54 51.94
CA VAL A 219 -7.71 -23.46 50.49
C VAL A 219 -6.20 -23.31 50.25
N PRO A 220 -5.52 -24.29 49.63
CA PRO A 220 -4.11 -24.15 49.32
C PRO A 220 -3.88 -23.07 48.26
N ALA A 221 -2.81 -22.29 48.45
CA ALA A 221 -2.44 -21.09 47.71
C ALA A 221 -1.91 -21.38 46.29
N SER A 222 -2.70 -22.04 45.44
CA SER A 222 -2.31 -22.33 44.04
C SER A 222 -3.36 -22.00 42.98
N PHE A 223 -4.39 -21.22 43.30
CA PHE A 223 -5.31 -20.66 42.29
C PHE A 223 -5.01 -19.17 42.07
N GLY A 224 -3.89 -18.92 41.40
CA GLY A 224 -3.64 -17.65 40.72
C GLY A 224 -4.32 -17.65 39.35
N VAL A 225 -5.01 -16.56 39.02
CA VAL A 225 -5.44 -16.26 37.65
C VAL A 225 -4.60 -15.09 37.15
N ARG A 226 -3.84 -15.36 36.08
CA ARG A 226 -3.43 -14.39 35.07
C ARG A 226 -4.39 -14.55 33.91
#